data_AF-A0A8B6GLI6-F1
#
_entry.id   AF-A0A8B6GLI6-F1
#
_cell.length_a   1.000
_cell.length_b   1.000
_cell.length_c   1.000
_cell.angle_alpha   90.00
_cell.angle_beta   90.00
_cell.angle_gamma   90.00
#
_symmetry.space_group_name_H-M   'P 1'
#
loop_
_entity.id
_entity.type
_entity.pdbx_description
1 polymer ?
#
loop_
_entity_poly.entity_id
_entity_poly.type
_entity_poly.pdbx_seq_one_letter_code
_entity_poly.pdbx_strand_id
1 'polypeptide(L)'
;MNSSPSTTNWWKMVKQISGLKANDASVPPLMVNNNLIFDEIEKANEFNRFFSSQSNIDDSSAMLPEELKTISDDIGYIELTVTEVEDILKIVNPTKASGPDLISPKLLKEASSVLKYPLCKLFNLSLSTSTFPDQWKRANVTPVYKNSKPNDVKNYRPISLLSVISKCMERCVYKHVYNHLMRNNILTKNQSGFTRGDSAVNQLINISNDFGKALDSGKEIRVVFCDISKAFDRVWHKGLLFKLQQAGISGSLLRCKLPPELQLQFLLPSPPVHLHQTRVGFKHRWVDHSGRCHTSKPSGCSVAIDATTTVSDLALTKGCTIVGLMTRHMSSSIFCGLGRSHGVGIFAKSEGPGIYPENYHLKDTPQCHNKCDGSCKHTCTFDGRKYDSIAGLTNTRAVVLEDNVLCNSHDPYGHKENILVHEFAHLVDKYMPKVDRDRLRYVYNYIKQHGTWQHGYGTANSAEYWGEATSSFFHTIIRTGADPAVGMNNCNFNHLCGTEMENRAWLKKHDIWLYNLLVKIYTNNNPTVPSTLKVCQ
;
A
#
# COMPACT_ATOMS: atom_id res chain seq x y z
N MET A 1 38.38 -15.87 -7.21
CA MET A 1 38.03 -16.65 -5.99
C MET A 1 36.53 -16.85 -5.98
N ASN A 2 36.09 -18.10 -6.17
CA ASN A 2 34.68 -18.49 -6.22
C ASN A 2 34.02 -18.17 -4.88
N SER A 3 33.14 -17.17 -4.85
CA SER A 3 32.25 -16.96 -3.71
C SER A 3 31.24 -18.09 -3.73
N SER A 4 31.30 -18.95 -2.72
CA SER A 4 30.25 -19.91 -2.44
C SER A 4 28.91 -19.17 -2.42
N PRO A 5 27.86 -19.69 -3.09
CA PRO A 5 26.56 -19.04 -3.06
C PRO A 5 26.13 -18.92 -1.60
N SER A 6 25.85 -17.70 -1.15
CA SER A 6 25.38 -17.48 0.23
C SER A 6 24.20 -18.42 0.50
N THR A 7 24.14 -19.02 1.69
CA THR A 7 23.07 -19.94 2.11
C THR A 7 21.69 -19.35 1.81
N THR A 8 21.56 -18.02 1.90
CA THR A 8 20.37 -17.23 1.54
C THR A 8 19.95 -17.38 0.07
N ASN A 9 20.90 -17.38 -0.88
CA ASN A 9 20.62 -17.54 -2.30
C ASN A 9 20.25 -18.99 -2.64
N TRP A 10 20.89 -19.96 -2.00
CA TRP A 10 20.53 -21.36 -2.11
C TRP A 10 19.10 -21.62 -1.62
N TRP A 11 18.75 -21.12 -0.43
CA TRP A 11 17.38 -21.23 0.10
C TRP A 11 16.33 -20.48 -0.74
N LYS A 12 16.69 -19.35 -1.37
CA LYS A 12 15.80 -18.66 -2.33
C LYS A 12 15.52 -19.52 -3.56
N MET A 13 16.55 -20.16 -4.11
CA MET A 13 16.45 -21.04 -5.25
C MET A 13 15.62 -22.29 -4.92
N VAL A 14 15.85 -22.92 -3.76
CA VAL A 14 15.05 -24.06 -3.28
C VAL A 14 13.58 -23.67 -3.15
N LYS A 15 13.26 -22.53 -2.53
CA LYS A 15 11.87 -22.05 -2.41
C LYS A 15 11.21 -21.74 -3.76
N GLN A 16 11.98 -21.32 -4.76
CA GLN A 16 11.49 -21.13 -6.13
C GLN A 16 11.21 -22.46 -6.83
N ILE A 17 12.11 -23.44 -6.70
CA ILE A 17 11.99 -24.74 -7.36
C ILE A 17 10.87 -25.58 -6.71
N SER A 18 10.73 -25.53 -5.39
CA SER A 18 9.72 -26.30 -4.66
C SER A 18 8.29 -25.76 -4.78
N GLY A 19 8.04 -24.71 -5.57
CA GLY A 19 6.71 -24.08 -5.67
C GLY A 19 6.20 -23.45 -4.37
N LEU A 20 7.04 -23.36 -3.33
CA LEU A 20 6.71 -22.80 -2.01
C LEU A 20 6.67 -21.27 -2.00
N LYS A 21 6.89 -20.62 -3.15
CA LYS A 21 6.59 -19.21 -3.33
C LYS A 21 5.07 -19.03 -3.46
N ALA A 22 4.41 -18.77 -2.34
CA ALA A 22 3.13 -18.06 -2.37
C ALA A 22 3.38 -16.71 -3.06
N ASN A 23 2.83 -16.53 -4.26
CA ASN A 23 2.94 -15.29 -5.02
C ASN A 23 1.99 -14.18 -4.53
N ASP A 24 1.28 -14.38 -3.42
CA ASP A 24 0.48 -13.31 -2.82
C ASP A 24 1.28 -12.60 -1.72
N ALA A 25 1.73 -11.38 -2.03
CA ALA A 25 2.26 -10.43 -1.06
C ALA A 25 1.16 -9.82 -0.17
N SER A 26 -0.10 -10.21 -0.35
CA SER A 26 -1.25 -9.72 0.39
C SER A 26 -1.48 -10.58 1.64
N VAL A 27 -1.71 -9.92 2.78
CA VAL A 27 -2.22 -10.63 3.96
C VAL A 27 -3.63 -11.13 3.64
N PRO A 28 -3.91 -12.43 3.78
CA PRO A 28 -5.24 -12.98 3.51
C PRO A 28 -6.29 -12.41 4.50
N PRO A 29 -7.59 -12.65 4.26
CA PRO A 29 -8.64 -12.22 5.16
C PRO A 29 -8.38 -12.71 6.60
N LEU A 30 -8.47 -11.81 7.58
CA LEU A 30 -8.22 -12.16 8.98
C LEU A 30 -9.51 -12.68 9.62
N MET A 31 -9.40 -13.70 10.45
CA MET A 31 -10.49 -14.29 11.22
C MET A 31 -10.46 -13.71 12.64
N VAL A 32 -11.44 -12.87 12.97
CA VAL A 32 -11.57 -12.26 14.29
C VAL A 32 -12.98 -12.51 14.81
N ASN A 33 -13.11 -13.19 15.95
CA ASN A 33 -14.41 -13.53 16.57
C ASN A 33 -15.40 -14.19 15.59
N ASN A 34 -14.93 -15.16 14.81
CA ASN A 34 -15.68 -15.85 13.75
C ASN A 34 -16.16 -14.97 12.57
N ASN A 35 -15.68 -13.72 12.47
CA ASN A 35 -15.92 -12.85 11.33
C ASN A 35 -14.64 -12.69 10.50
N LEU A 36 -14.80 -12.62 9.18
CA LEU A 36 -13.71 -12.40 8.24
C LEU A 36 -13.54 -10.90 7.96
N ILE A 37 -12.36 -10.36 8.28
CA ILE A 37 -11.94 -9.00 8.00
C ILE A 37 -11.16 -8.99 6.68
N PHE A 38 -11.72 -8.30 5.70
CA PHE A 38 -11.12 -8.17 4.37
C PHE A 38 -10.48 -6.81 4.13
N ASP A 39 -10.93 -5.75 4.81
CA ASP A 39 -10.44 -4.39 4.62
C ASP A 39 -8.97 -4.23 5.08
N GLU A 40 -8.12 -3.55 4.30
CA GLU A 40 -6.68 -3.50 4.64
C GLU A 40 -6.43 -2.60 5.84
N ILE A 41 -7.25 -1.56 6.03
CA ILE A 41 -7.18 -0.66 7.17
C ILE A 41 -7.71 -1.40 8.41
N GLU A 42 -8.80 -2.14 8.31
CA GLU A 42 -9.31 -2.98 9.40
C GLU A 42 -8.32 -4.10 9.75
N LYS A 43 -7.70 -4.75 8.76
CA LYS A 43 -6.63 -5.72 9.00
C LYS A 43 -5.44 -5.05 9.69
N ALA A 44 -5.00 -3.90 9.20
CA ALA A 44 -3.92 -3.14 9.82
C ALA A 44 -4.28 -2.68 11.24
N ASN A 45 -5.53 -2.28 11.47
CA ASN A 45 -6.04 -1.90 12.79
C ASN A 45 -6.14 -3.10 13.73
N GLU A 46 -6.50 -4.28 13.22
CA GLU A 46 -6.52 -5.50 14.02
C GLU A 46 -5.11 -5.95 14.36
N PHE A 47 -4.19 -5.94 13.39
CA PHE A 47 -2.77 -6.16 13.67
C PHE A 47 -2.25 -5.16 14.67
N ASN A 48 -2.61 -3.88 14.53
CA ASN A 48 -2.19 -2.85 15.46
C ASN A 48 -2.74 -3.11 16.86
N ARG A 49 -4.06 -3.29 16.99
CA ARG A 49 -4.72 -3.63 18.27
C ARG A 49 -4.08 -4.86 18.91
N PHE A 50 -3.88 -5.91 18.13
CA PHE A 50 -3.23 -7.13 18.59
C PHE A 50 -1.79 -6.85 19.04
N PHE A 51 -0.93 -6.30 18.18
CA PHE A 51 0.47 -6.04 18.51
C PHE A 51 0.63 -5.07 19.70
N SER A 52 -0.11 -3.96 19.73
CA SER A 52 -0.12 -3.03 20.87
C SER A 52 -0.57 -3.70 22.16
N SER A 53 -1.59 -4.58 22.12
CA SER A 53 -2.03 -5.32 23.32
C SER A 53 -0.94 -6.25 23.88
N GLN A 54 0.01 -6.69 23.05
CA GLN A 54 1.11 -7.54 23.49
C GLN A 54 2.25 -6.77 24.15
N SER A 55 2.33 -5.46 23.88
CA SER A 55 3.37 -4.59 24.44
C SER A 55 3.01 -4.07 25.83
N ASN A 56 1.75 -4.19 26.25
CA ASN A 56 1.31 -3.78 27.58
C ASN A 56 1.64 -4.87 28.61
N ILE A 57 2.51 -4.53 29.56
CA ILE A 57 2.86 -5.37 30.70
C ILE A 57 2.18 -4.79 31.93
N ASP A 58 1.38 -5.59 32.62
CA ASP A 58 0.94 -5.27 33.98
C ASP A 58 2.13 -5.46 34.92
N ASP A 59 2.71 -4.35 35.37
CA ASP A 59 3.83 -4.32 36.31
C ASP A 59 3.41 -3.84 37.70
N SER A 60 2.11 -3.81 38.00
CA SER A 60 1.55 -3.33 39.27
C SER A 60 2.06 -4.12 40.49
N SER A 61 2.30 -5.41 40.33
CA SER A 61 2.84 -6.29 41.37
C SER A 61 4.37 -6.42 41.35
N ALA A 62 5.06 -5.77 40.40
CA ALA A 62 6.50 -5.89 40.24
C ALA A 62 7.23 -4.84 41.08
N MET A 63 8.07 -5.30 42.02
CA MET A 63 8.90 -4.42 42.84
C MET A 63 10.36 -4.47 42.37
N LEU A 64 10.99 -3.29 42.29
CA LEU A 64 12.43 -3.21 42.09
C LEU A 64 13.14 -3.62 43.39
N PRO A 65 14.33 -4.22 43.32
CA PRO A 65 15.17 -4.42 44.50
C PRO A 65 15.48 -3.09 45.19
N GLU A 66 15.49 -3.07 46.53
CA GLU A 66 15.75 -1.84 47.31
C GLU A 66 17.17 -1.32 47.14
N GLU A 67 18.17 -2.21 46.99
CA GLU A 67 19.57 -1.84 46.82
C GLU A 67 19.98 -1.75 45.35
N LEU A 68 20.36 -0.55 44.91
CA LEU A 68 21.03 -0.35 43.63
C LEU A 68 22.55 -0.54 43.80
N LYS A 69 23.06 -1.74 43.48
CA LYS A 69 24.50 -2.01 43.38
C LYS A 69 25.01 -1.64 41.99
N THR A 70 25.65 -0.50 41.87
CA THR A 70 26.30 -0.05 40.63
C THR A 70 27.78 -0.43 40.61
N ILE A 71 28.29 -0.76 39.43
CA ILE A 71 29.75 -0.83 39.24
C ILE A 71 30.38 0.56 39.42
N SER A 72 31.69 0.61 39.67
CA SER A 72 32.42 1.87 39.86
C SER A 72 32.65 2.65 38.57
N ASP A 73 32.74 1.96 37.45
CA ASP A 73 33.02 2.54 36.14
C ASP A 73 31.72 2.99 35.48
N ASP A 74 31.59 4.29 35.22
CA ASP A 74 30.37 4.93 34.75
C ASP A 74 30.52 5.46 33.32
N ILE A 75 29.45 5.30 32.53
CA ILE A 75 29.28 5.92 31.21
C ILE A 75 28.02 6.79 31.23
N GLY A 76 28.14 8.00 31.77
CA GLY A 76 27.04 8.97 31.81
C GLY A 76 26.90 9.89 30.59
N TYR A 77 27.97 10.00 29.78
CA TYR A 77 28.06 10.91 28.63
C TYR A 77 28.82 10.27 27.47
N ILE A 78 28.32 10.46 26.24
CA ILE A 78 28.98 10.05 25.00
C ILE A 78 29.02 11.26 24.07
N GLU A 79 30.19 11.52 23.51
CA GLU A 79 30.37 12.45 22.40
C GLU A 79 30.79 11.67 21.16
N LEU A 80 30.04 11.83 20.09
CA LEU A 80 30.29 11.17 18.82
C LEU A 80 31.22 12.01 17.96
N THR A 81 32.17 11.34 17.32
CA THR A 81 33.05 12.00 16.34
C THR A 81 32.46 11.93 14.93
N VAL A 82 32.85 12.87 14.06
CA VAL A 82 32.44 12.88 12.65
C VAL A 82 32.87 11.60 11.93
N THR A 83 34.06 11.08 12.24
CA THR A 83 34.59 9.84 11.68
C THR A 83 33.73 8.65 12.05
N GLU A 84 33.31 8.53 13.31
CA GLU A 84 32.44 7.43 13.75
C GLU A 84 31.09 7.44 13.04
N VAL A 85 30.49 8.63 12.87
CA VAL A 85 29.25 8.78 12.13
C VAL A 85 29.43 8.36 10.66
N GLU A 86 30.53 8.77 10.03
CA GLU A 86 30.85 8.37 8.65
C GLU A 86 31.01 6.84 8.51
N ASP A 87 31.73 6.20 9.44
CA ASP A 87 31.93 4.76 9.44
C ASP A 87 30.60 4.00 9.54
N ILE A 88 29.70 4.47 10.40
CA ILE A 88 28.35 3.91 10.53
C ILE A 88 27.55 4.09 9.23
N LEU A 89 27.60 5.27 8.60
CA LEU A 89 26.90 5.51 7.32
C LEU A 89 27.41 4.61 6.19
N LYS A 90 28.73 4.35 6.13
CA LYS A 90 29.34 3.50 5.09
C LYS A 90 28.92 2.04 5.19
N ILE A 91 28.61 1.54 6.40
CA ILE A 91 28.18 0.14 6.60
C ILE A 91 26.67 -0.05 6.52
N VAL A 92 25.89 1.02 6.31
CA VAL A 92 24.45 0.90 6.05
C VAL A 92 24.21 0.01 4.84
N ASN A 93 23.21 -0.87 4.93
CA ASN A 93 22.85 -1.75 3.81
C ASN A 93 21.93 -0.97 2.83
N PRO A 94 22.38 -0.68 1.59
CA PRO A 94 21.65 0.16 0.64
C PRO A 94 20.36 -0.48 0.11
N THR A 95 20.17 -1.80 0.31
CA THR A 95 19.01 -2.56 -0.20
C THR A 95 17.85 -2.64 0.80
N LYS A 96 18.01 -2.08 2.01
CA LYS A 96 16.96 -2.10 3.03
C LYS A 96 15.87 -1.06 2.73
N ALA A 97 14.68 -1.30 3.25
CA ALA A 97 13.55 -0.37 3.13
C ALA A 97 13.76 0.89 3.99
N SER A 98 13.23 2.02 3.52
CA SER A 98 13.19 3.28 4.26
C SER A 98 12.13 3.25 5.37
N GLY A 99 12.31 4.09 6.39
CA GLY A 99 11.30 4.33 7.43
C GLY A 99 10.24 5.35 6.98
N PRO A 100 9.43 5.87 7.93
CA PRO A 100 8.37 6.86 7.63
C PRO A 100 8.89 8.19 7.07
N ASP A 101 10.18 8.47 7.23
CA ASP A 101 10.86 9.66 6.71
C ASP A 101 11.22 9.56 5.21
N LEU A 102 11.04 8.38 4.60
CA LEU A 102 11.36 8.08 3.20
C LEU A 102 12.84 8.26 2.83
N ILE A 103 13.74 8.40 3.81
CA ILE A 103 15.17 8.59 3.57
C ILE A 103 15.81 7.26 3.21
N SER A 104 16.35 7.18 1.98
CA SER A 104 16.94 5.95 1.45
C SER A 104 18.26 5.59 2.15
N PRO A 105 18.45 4.33 2.58
CA PRO A 105 19.75 3.83 3.06
C PRO A 105 20.88 4.01 2.02
N LYS A 106 20.54 3.92 0.73
CA LYS A 106 21.51 4.10 -0.36
C LYS A 106 22.04 5.54 -0.39
N LEU A 107 21.15 6.52 -0.27
CA LEU A 107 21.50 7.94 -0.20
C LEU A 107 22.46 8.21 0.97
N LEU A 108 22.12 7.71 2.16
CA LEU A 108 22.95 7.92 3.36
C LEU A 108 24.36 7.37 3.20
N LYS A 109 24.50 6.21 2.55
CA LYS A 109 25.79 5.57 2.29
C LYS A 109 26.60 6.34 1.24
N GLU A 110 25.99 6.66 0.10
CA GLU A 110 26.66 7.34 -1.01
C GLU A 110 27.05 8.78 -0.66
N ALA A 111 26.20 9.50 0.08
CA ALA A 111 26.47 10.87 0.54
C ALA A 111 27.13 10.94 1.93
N SER A 112 27.69 9.84 2.43
CA SER A 112 28.25 9.76 3.80
C SER A 112 29.34 10.80 4.07
N SER A 113 30.19 11.10 3.09
CA SER A 113 31.27 12.09 3.20
C SER A 113 30.78 13.51 3.48
N VAL A 114 29.56 13.85 3.05
CA VAL A 114 28.93 15.15 3.24
C VAL A 114 27.98 15.13 4.45
N LEU A 115 27.17 14.08 4.58
CA LEU A 115 26.14 13.98 5.63
C LEU A 115 26.73 13.75 7.02
N LYS A 116 27.96 13.25 7.14
CA LYS A 116 28.62 13.02 8.43
C LYS A 116 28.66 14.25 9.33
N TYR A 117 28.87 15.45 8.79
CA TYR A 117 28.97 16.68 9.57
C TYR A 117 27.63 17.10 10.20
N PRO A 118 26.54 17.32 9.43
CA PRO A 118 25.26 17.70 10.02
C PRO A 118 24.68 16.59 10.92
N LEU A 119 24.86 15.31 10.56
CA LEU A 119 24.36 14.21 11.38
C LEU A 119 25.11 14.06 12.70
N CYS A 120 26.43 14.25 12.71
CA CYS A 120 27.21 14.25 13.95
C CYS A 120 26.74 15.36 14.91
N LYS A 121 26.57 16.58 14.40
CA LYS A 121 26.03 17.69 15.19
C LYS A 121 24.63 17.37 15.74
N LEU A 122 23.75 16.81 14.92
CA LEU A 122 22.41 16.42 15.32
C LEU A 122 22.41 15.33 16.40
N PHE A 123 23.25 14.30 16.24
CA PHE A 123 23.33 13.20 17.19
C PHE A 123 23.88 13.66 18.54
N ASN A 124 24.95 14.47 18.54
CA ASN A 124 25.51 15.02 19.78
C ASN A 124 24.54 15.98 20.48
N LEU A 125 23.77 16.77 19.72
CA LEU A 125 22.71 17.61 20.28
C LEU A 125 21.62 16.76 20.95
N SER A 126 21.19 15.68 20.29
CA SER A 126 20.22 14.72 20.85
C SER A 126 20.73 14.09 22.15
N LEU A 127 22.00 13.65 22.17
CA LEU A 127 22.64 13.06 23.36
C LEU A 127 22.81 14.06 24.51
N SER A 128 23.27 15.29 24.23
CA SER A 128 23.52 16.29 25.27
C SER A 128 22.22 16.82 25.89
N THR A 129 21.17 16.96 25.07
CA THR A 129 19.84 17.39 25.53
C THR A 129 18.97 16.23 26.05
N SER A 130 19.48 14.99 26.02
CA SER A 130 18.70 13.78 26.36
C SER A 130 17.36 13.70 25.62
N THR A 131 17.31 14.22 24.39
CA THR A 131 16.06 14.38 23.63
C THR A 131 16.13 13.61 22.33
N PHE A 132 15.45 12.47 22.30
CA PHE A 132 15.28 11.70 21.07
C PHE A 132 14.19 12.32 20.18
N PRO A 133 14.48 12.67 18.90
CA PRO A 133 13.50 13.31 18.01
C PRO A 133 12.21 12.50 17.84
N ASP A 134 11.06 13.16 17.92
CA ASP A 134 9.76 12.49 17.81
C ASP A 134 9.55 11.83 16.45
N GLN A 135 10.11 12.40 15.38
CA GLN A 135 10.07 11.78 14.06
C GLN A 135 10.76 10.41 14.03
N TRP A 136 11.81 10.20 14.83
CA TRP A 136 12.55 8.93 14.90
C TRP A 136 11.84 7.88 15.74
N LYS A 137 10.88 8.28 16.58
CA LYS A 137 10.03 7.40 17.38
C LYS A 137 8.95 6.70 16.55
N ARG A 138 8.65 7.21 15.35
CA ARG A 138 7.64 6.65 14.44
C ARG A 138 8.23 5.50 13.63
N ALA A 139 7.47 4.42 13.47
CA ALA A 139 7.83 3.28 12.61
C ALA A 139 6.66 2.85 11.73
N ASN A 140 6.96 2.38 10.53
CA ASN A 140 6.01 1.61 9.73
C ASN A 140 6.08 0.15 10.17
N VAL A 141 4.99 -0.39 10.72
CA VAL A 141 4.95 -1.79 11.20
C VAL A 141 4.43 -2.67 10.07
N THR A 142 5.26 -3.62 9.62
CA THR A 142 4.87 -4.63 8.63
C THR A 142 4.63 -5.98 9.30
N PRO A 143 3.42 -6.57 9.20
CA PRO A 143 3.16 -7.91 9.70
C PRO A 143 3.85 -8.94 8.80
N VAL A 144 4.75 -9.75 9.36
CA VAL A 144 5.42 -10.84 8.65
C VAL A 144 4.92 -12.18 9.15
N TYR A 145 4.40 -12.97 8.22
CA TYR A 145 3.85 -14.29 8.51
C TYR A 145 4.93 -15.23 9.05
N LYS A 146 4.65 -15.88 10.19
CA LYS A 146 5.57 -16.83 10.84
C LYS A 146 5.29 -18.27 10.39
N ASN A 147 4.10 -18.80 10.67
CA ASN A 147 3.67 -20.18 10.39
C ASN A 147 2.17 -20.39 10.71
N SER A 148 1.63 -21.57 10.40
CA SER A 148 0.26 -22.03 10.72
C SER A 148 -0.88 -21.49 9.84
N LYS A 149 -1.88 -20.78 10.40
CA LYS A 149 -3.05 -20.28 9.66
C LYS A 149 -2.83 -18.80 9.32
N PRO A 150 -2.68 -18.42 8.04
CA PRO A 150 -2.48 -17.03 7.62
C PRO A 150 -3.64 -16.09 7.99
N ASN A 151 -4.82 -16.61 8.29
CA ASN A 151 -5.98 -15.79 8.64
C ASN A 151 -5.98 -15.38 10.12
N ASP A 152 -5.03 -15.83 10.94
CA ASP A 152 -4.98 -15.48 12.37
C ASP A 152 -3.84 -14.50 12.63
N VAL A 153 -4.16 -13.33 13.20
CA VAL A 153 -3.18 -12.29 13.54
C VAL A 153 -2.06 -12.76 14.47
N LYS A 154 -2.34 -13.77 15.30
CA LYS A 154 -1.37 -14.37 16.24
C LYS A 154 -0.19 -15.03 15.52
N ASN A 155 -0.38 -15.40 14.25
CA ASN A 155 0.61 -16.08 13.42
C ASN A 155 1.54 -15.12 12.68
N TYR A 156 1.46 -13.81 12.97
CA TYR A 156 2.31 -12.78 12.40
C TYR A 156 3.24 -12.16 13.44
N ARG A 157 4.38 -11.67 12.97
CA ARG A 157 5.34 -10.90 13.76
C ARG A 157 5.32 -9.43 13.30
N PRO A 158 5.28 -8.46 14.22
CA PRO A 158 5.48 -7.07 13.85
C PRO A 158 6.95 -6.83 13.48
N ILE A 159 7.21 -6.25 12.31
CA ILE A 159 8.54 -5.72 11.97
C ILE A 159 8.44 -4.20 11.85
N SER A 160 9.10 -3.49 12.76
CA SER A 160 9.14 -2.03 12.78
C SER A 160 10.22 -1.48 11.86
N LEU A 161 9.81 -0.79 10.80
CA LEU A 161 10.67 -0.01 9.93
C LEU A 161 10.79 1.42 10.48
N LEU A 162 11.81 1.64 11.31
CA LEU A 162 12.19 2.96 11.84
C LEU A 162 13.02 3.75 10.82
N SER A 163 13.17 5.06 11.06
CA SER A 163 14.11 5.93 10.36
C SER A 163 15.51 5.30 10.28
N VAL A 164 16.14 5.38 9.11
CA VAL A 164 17.51 4.86 8.94
C VAL A 164 18.52 5.72 9.70
N ILE A 165 18.24 7.01 9.83
CA ILE A 165 19.07 7.96 10.57
C ILE A 165 19.03 7.64 12.08
N SER A 166 17.83 7.36 12.63
CA SER A 166 17.63 6.85 14.00
C SER A 166 18.54 5.67 14.29
N LYS A 167 18.51 4.66 13.41
CA LYS A 167 19.33 3.44 13.53
C LYS A 167 20.82 3.72 13.46
N CYS A 168 21.25 4.74 12.71
CA CYS A 168 22.65 5.15 12.68
C CYS A 168 23.08 5.71 14.04
N MET A 169 22.27 6.59 14.65
CA MET A 169 22.53 7.11 15.99
C MET A 169 22.56 5.99 17.04
N GLU A 170 21.54 5.11 17.04
CA GLU A 170 21.48 3.95 17.96
C GLU A 170 22.72 3.07 17.82
N ARG A 171 23.23 2.88 16.60
CA ARG A 171 24.42 2.08 16.34
C ARG A 171 25.71 2.75 16.84
N CYS A 172 25.79 4.08 16.78
CA CYS A 172 26.84 4.84 17.42
C CYS A 172 26.81 4.61 18.95
N VAL A 173 25.66 4.83 19.59
CA VAL A 173 25.49 4.63 21.04
C VAL A 173 25.79 3.18 21.44
N TYR A 174 25.27 2.21 20.69
CA TYR A 174 25.52 0.79 20.89
C TYR A 174 27.01 0.48 20.93
N LYS A 175 27.83 1.07 20.05
CA LYS A 175 29.28 0.84 20.03
C LYS A 175 29.91 1.20 21.39
N HIS A 176 29.58 2.36 21.95
CA HIS A 176 30.11 2.80 23.24
C HIS A 176 29.59 1.95 24.40
N VAL A 177 28.27 1.73 24.44
CA VAL A 177 27.62 0.94 25.51
C VAL A 177 28.11 -0.51 25.49
N TYR A 178 28.18 -1.14 24.32
CA TYR A 178 28.65 -2.51 24.20
C TYR A 178 30.11 -2.65 24.65
N ASN A 179 30.98 -1.72 24.25
CA ASN A 179 32.39 -1.72 24.69
C ASN A 179 32.50 -1.53 26.21
N HIS A 180 31.65 -0.70 26.81
CA HIS A 180 31.56 -0.52 28.26
C HIS A 180 31.16 -1.83 28.96
N LEU A 181 30.10 -2.49 28.49
CA LEU A 181 29.63 -3.76 29.07
C LEU A 181 30.68 -4.88 28.95
N MET A 182 31.39 -4.95 27.82
CA MET A 182 32.45 -5.93 27.61
C MET A 182 33.67 -5.66 28.51
N ARG A 183 34.13 -4.39 28.60
CA ARG A 183 35.27 -4.01 29.44
C ARG A 183 35.03 -4.34 30.92
N ASN A 184 33.79 -4.18 31.38
CA ASN A 184 33.40 -4.46 32.76
C ASN A 184 32.89 -5.90 32.99
N ASN A 185 33.00 -6.79 32.00
CA ASN A 185 32.53 -8.18 32.08
C ASN A 185 31.08 -8.33 32.56
N ILE A 186 30.19 -7.41 32.15
CA ILE A 186 28.78 -7.41 32.56
C ILE A 186 27.99 -8.52 31.85
N LEU A 187 28.36 -8.84 30.60
CA LEU A 187 27.72 -9.90 29.83
C LEU A 187 28.31 -11.26 30.20
N THR A 188 27.44 -12.26 30.37
CA THR A 188 27.88 -13.63 30.67
C THR A 188 28.63 -14.25 29.50
N LYS A 189 29.68 -15.02 29.79
CA LYS A 189 30.47 -15.76 28.79
C LYS A 189 29.65 -16.85 28.08
N ASN A 190 28.52 -17.26 28.66
CA ASN A 190 27.63 -18.27 28.09
C ASN A 190 26.56 -17.67 27.15
N GLN A 191 26.62 -16.36 26.88
CA GLN A 191 25.71 -15.69 25.94
C GLN A 191 26.34 -15.65 24.55
N SER A 192 25.85 -16.49 23.65
CA SER A 192 26.26 -16.49 22.24
C SER A 192 25.38 -15.61 21.34
N GLY A 193 24.13 -15.36 21.76
CA GLY A 193 23.19 -14.52 21.01
C GLY A 193 23.56 -13.04 21.06
N PHE A 194 23.62 -12.41 19.88
CA PHE A 194 23.91 -10.97 19.70
C PHE A 194 25.31 -10.53 20.17
N THR A 195 26.22 -11.48 20.38
CA THR A 195 27.60 -11.22 20.83
C THR A 195 28.56 -11.20 19.64
N ARG A 196 29.47 -10.23 19.57
CA ARG A 196 30.43 -10.14 18.48
C ARG A 196 31.42 -11.31 18.55
N GLY A 197 31.61 -12.00 17.43
CA GLY A 197 32.59 -13.10 17.32
C GLY A 197 32.07 -14.46 17.81
N ASP A 198 30.79 -14.56 18.17
CA ASP A 198 30.17 -15.81 18.58
C ASP A 198 28.96 -16.18 17.68
N SER A 199 28.45 -17.41 17.81
CA SER A 199 27.34 -17.90 17.00
C SER A 199 26.55 -19.02 17.68
N ALA A 200 25.34 -19.27 17.20
CA ALA A 200 24.55 -20.43 17.64
C ALA A 200 25.25 -21.78 17.37
N VAL A 201 26.14 -21.82 16.36
CA VAL A 201 26.92 -23.02 16.04
C VAL A 201 27.96 -23.30 17.14
N ASN A 202 28.67 -22.27 17.61
CA ASN A 202 29.60 -22.41 18.72
C ASN A 202 28.89 -22.88 19.99
N GLN A 203 27.72 -22.32 20.29
CA GLN A 203 26.92 -22.73 21.43
C GLN A 203 26.52 -24.22 21.34
N LEU A 204 26.08 -24.66 20.15
CA LEU A 204 25.74 -26.06 19.89
C LEU A 204 26.94 -26.99 20.05
N ILE A 205 28.12 -26.59 19.56
CA ILE A 205 29.37 -27.35 19.74
C ILE A 205 29.69 -27.48 21.23
N ASN A 206 29.63 -26.38 21.99
CA ASN A 206 29.92 -26.39 23.43
C ASN A 206 28.97 -27.32 24.19
N ILE A 207 27.66 -27.20 23.96
CA ILE A 207 26.65 -28.06 24.59
C ILE A 207 26.86 -29.53 24.20
N SER A 208 27.15 -29.82 22.93
CA SER A 208 27.36 -31.19 22.46
C SER A 208 28.60 -31.82 23.09
N ASN A 209 29.67 -31.05 23.26
CA ASN A 209 30.89 -31.48 23.95
C ASN A 209 30.63 -31.73 25.44
N ASP A 210 29.86 -30.88 26.11
CA ASP A 210 29.48 -31.08 27.51
C ASP A 210 28.62 -32.34 27.70
N PHE A 211 27.73 -32.61 26.74
CA PHE A 211 26.96 -33.86 26.72
C PHE A 211 27.87 -35.07 26.51
N GLY A 212 28.80 -35.02 25.56
CA GLY A 212 29.78 -36.09 25.34
C GLY A 212 30.56 -36.44 26.61
N LYS A 213 31.13 -35.43 27.28
CA LYS A 213 31.89 -35.62 28.53
C LYS A 213 31.06 -36.24 29.66
N ALA A 214 29.79 -35.83 29.78
CA ALA A 214 28.90 -36.38 30.79
C ALA A 214 28.58 -37.85 30.50
N LEU A 215 28.34 -38.22 29.24
CA LEU A 215 28.13 -39.61 28.83
C LEU A 215 29.38 -40.48 29.06
N ASP A 216 30.57 -39.99 28.69
CA ASP A 216 31.84 -40.68 28.91
C ASP A 216 32.09 -40.93 30.41
N SER A 217 31.58 -40.06 31.26
CA SER A 217 31.65 -40.18 32.73
C SER A 217 30.52 -41.03 33.34
N GLY A 218 29.67 -41.66 32.53
CA GLY A 218 28.53 -42.46 32.98
C GLY A 218 27.43 -41.65 33.68
N LYS A 219 27.33 -40.34 33.44
CA LYS A 219 26.33 -39.46 34.06
C LYS A 219 25.05 -39.38 33.23
N GLU A 220 23.93 -39.13 33.91
CA GLU A 220 22.66 -38.78 33.27
C GLU A 220 22.65 -37.29 32.89
N ILE A 221 22.14 -36.96 31.69
CA ILE A 221 21.98 -35.59 31.21
C ILE A 221 20.50 -35.23 31.20
N ARG A 222 20.14 -34.12 31.85
CA ARG A 222 18.80 -33.54 31.79
C ARG A 222 18.88 -32.11 31.28
N VAL A 223 18.09 -31.78 30.26
CA VAL A 223 18.11 -30.47 29.60
C VAL A 223 16.77 -29.79 29.81
N VAL A 224 16.81 -28.53 30.25
CA VAL A 224 15.61 -27.68 30.38
C VAL A 224 15.70 -26.58 29.34
N PHE A 225 14.77 -26.58 28.39
CA PHE A 225 14.63 -25.53 27.39
C PHE A 225 13.65 -24.47 27.89
N CYS A 226 14.14 -23.26 28.08
CA CYS A 226 13.33 -22.10 28.46
C CYS A 226 13.19 -21.16 27.25
N ASP A 227 11.96 -20.78 26.92
CA ASP A 227 11.67 -19.77 25.90
C ASP A 227 10.84 -18.63 26.48
N ILE A 228 11.24 -17.39 26.21
CA ILE A 228 10.54 -16.20 26.69
C ILE A 228 9.53 -15.77 25.62
N SER A 229 8.24 -15.86 25.97
CA SER A 229 7.17 -15.41 25.08
C SER A 229 7.26 -13.90 24.82
N LYS A 230 7.49 -13.54 23.55
CA LYS A 230 7.50 -12.14 23.06
C LYS A 230 8.52 -11.25 23.79
N ALA A 231 9.74 -11.75 23.90
CA ALA A 231 10.82 -11.13 24.69
C ALA A 231 11.09 -9.63 24.42
N PHE A 232 10.94 -9.16 23.17
CA PHE A 232 11.14 -7.74 22.83
C PHE A 232 9.90 -6.88 23.08
N ASP A 233 8.69 -7.44 22.92
CA ASP A 233 7.45 -6.71 23.13
C ASP A 233 7.12 -6.59 24.63
N ARG A 234 7.57 -7.55 25.45
CA ARG A 234 7.26 -7.65 26.89
C ARG A 234 8.46 -7.30 27.79
N VAL A 235 9.23 -6.28 27.42
CA VAL A 235 10.33 -5.78 28.25
C VAL A 235 9.82 -4.88 29.38
N TRP A 236 10.11 -5.25 30.63
CA TRP A 236 9.80 -4.40 31.78
C TRP A 236 10.77 -3.21 31.86
N HIS A 237 10.36 -2.04 31.38
CA HIS A 237 11.22 -0.87 31.24
C HIS A 237 11.84 -0.39 32.56
N LYS A 238 11.09 -0.39 33.68
CA LYS A 238 11.63 0.00 34.99
C LYS A 238 12.78 -0.92 35.41
N GLY A 239 12.61 -2.23 35.26
CA GLY A 239 13.65 -3.22 35.55
C GLY A 239 14.84 -3.14 34.60
N LEU A 240 14.62 -2.85 33.31
CA LEU A 240 15.70 -2.63 32.36
C LEU A 240 16.55 -1.40 32.73
N LEU A 241 15.91 -0.27 33.03
CA LEU A 241 16.62 0.96 33.44
C LEU A 241 17.41 0.74 34.72
N PHE A 242 16.83 0.03 35.70
CA PHE A 242 17.53 -0.36 36.92
C PHE A 242 18.78 -1.19 36.62
N LYS A 243 18.69 -2.21 35.75
CA LYS A 243 19.86 -3.02 35.33
C LYS A 243 20.91 -2.21 34.57
N LEU A 244 20.49 -1.26 33.74
CA LEU A 244 21.43 -0.36 33.04
C LEU A 244 22.18 0.53 34.04
N GLN A 245 21.50 1.05 35.07
CA GLN A 245 22.18 1.76 36.16
C GLN A 245 23.16 0.86 36.92
N GLN A 246 22.78 -0.38 37.24
CA GLN A 246 23.69 -1.34 37.88
C GLN A 246 24.95 -1.58 37.04
N ALA A 247 24.80 -1.60 35.71
CA ALA A 247 25.90 -1.74 34.76
C ALA A 247 26.72 -0.45 34.55
N GLY A 248 26.50 0.61 35.35
CA GLY A 248 27.25 1.86 35.29
C GLY A 248 26.83 2.76 34.12
N ILE A 249 25.60 2.65 33.62
CA ILE A 249 25.07 3.57 32.61
C ILE A 249 24.23 4.62 33.35
N SER A 250 24.57 5.90 33.20
CA SER A 250 23.90 6.97 33.93
C SER A 250 23.67 8.21 33.08
N GLY A 251 23.42 9.36 33.72
CA GLY A 251 23.40 10.66 33.06
C GLY A 251 22.39 10.80 31.92
N SER A 252 22.83 11.42 30.83
CA SER A 252 21.98 11.71 29.66
C SER A 252 21.61 10.45 28.89
N LEU A 253 22.46 9.41 28.93
CA LEU A 253 22.22 8.14 28.25
C LEU A 253 21.02 7.38 28.84
N LEU A 254 20.86 7.43 30.15
CA LEU A 254 19.71 6.80 30.83
C LEU A 254 18.44 7.65 30.72
N ARG A 255 18.57 8.97 30.65
CA ARG A 255 17.45 9.93 30.62
C ARG A 255 16.88 10.16 29.23
N CYS A 256 17.61 9.79 28.18
CA CYS A 256 17.12 9.86 26.81
C CYS A 256 15.90 8.93 26.68
N LYS A 257 14.70 9.50 26.88
CA LYS A 257 13.45 8.74 26.93
C LYS A 257 13.23 8.02 25.60
N LEU A 258 13.50 6.71 25.59
CA LEU A 258 12.87 5.79 24.66
C LEU A 258 11.35 5.88 24.91
N PRO A 259 10.52 6.14 23.88
CA PRO A 259 9.09 6.35 24.07
C PRO A 259 8.40 5.09 24.63
N PRO A 260 7.39 5.27 25.51
CA PRO A 260 6.48 4.19 25.89
C PRO A 260 5.53 3.77 24.76
N GLU A 261 5.30 4.60 23.73
CA GLU A 261 4.22 4.34 22.76
C GLU A 261 4.62 4.79 21.34
N LEU A 262 4.60 3.84 20.40
CA LEU A 262 4.65 4.11 18.97
C LEU A 262 3.36 4.82 18.55
N GLN A 263 3.42 6.13 18.30
CA GLN A 263 2.32 6.84 17.64
C GLN A 263 2.33 6.53 16.14
N LEU A 264 1.29 5.83 15.70
CA LEU A 264 1.03 5.51 14.30
C LEU A 264 0.39 6.71 13.61
N GLN A 265 1.00 7.19 12.55
CA GLN A 265 0.44 8.24 11.70
C GLN A 265 0.57 7.84 10.23
N PHE A 266 -0.57 7.71 9.55
CA PHE A 266 -0.63 7.53 8.10
C PHE A 266 -0.56 8.91 7.43
N LEU A 267 0.43 9.11 6.55
CA LEU A 267 0.51 10.26 5.65
C LEU A 267 0.49 9.77 4.20
N LEU A 268 -0.42 10.32 3.40
CA LEU A 268 -0.48 10.13 1.95
C LEU A 268 0.62 10.99 1.29
N PRO A 269 1.35 10.48 0.28
CA PRO A 269 2.37 11.26 -0.40
C PRO A 269 1.76 12.19 -1.46
N SER A 270 2.18 13.45 -1.44
CA SER A 270 2.02 14.41 -2.53
C SER A 270 3.01 14.10 -3.67
N PRO A 271 2.64 14.31 -4.96
CA PRO A 271 3.53 14.05 -6.08
C PRO A 271 4.56 15.16 -6.32
N PRO A 272 5.70 14.85 -6.98
CA PRO A 272 6.76 15.82 -7.26
C PRO A 272 6.44 16.72 -8.46
N VAL A 273 6.97 17.94 -8.41
CA VAL A 273 6.98 18.93 -9.50
C VAL A 273 8.34 18.89 -10.18
N HIS A 274 8.40 18.79 -11.51
CA HIS A 274 9.53 19.29 -12.31
C HIS A 274 9.10 19.87 -13.68
N LEU A 275 9.97 20.73 -14.20
CA LEU A 275 9.72 21.89 -15.06
C LEU A 275 9.67 21.64 -16.59
N HIS A 276 8.93 22.56 -17.22
CA HIS A 276 8.96 23.12 -18.59
C HIS A 276 9.23 22.26 -19.82
N GLN A 277 8.15 22.06 -20.60
CA GLN A 277 8.01 22.45 -22.01
C GLN A 277 6.52 22.78 -22.26
N THR A 278 6.21 23.64 -23.24
CA THR A 278 4.93 24.34 -23.45
C THR A 278 3.70 23.43 -23.30
N ARG A 279 2.96 23.62 -22.18
CA ARG A 279 1.80 22.80 -21.80
C ARG A 279 0.61 23.13 -22.69
N VAL A 280 -0.06 22.08 -23.20
CA VAL A 280 -1.42 22.17 -23.75
C VAL A 280 -2.32 22.76 -22.65
N GLY A 281 -3.08 23.82 -22.98
CA GLY A 281 -4.02 24.43 -22.05
C GLY A 281 -5.19 23.49 -21.73
N PHE A 282 -5.77 23.62 -20.53
CA PHE A 282 -6.93 22.85 -20.12
C PHE A 282 -8.11 23.76 -19.76
N LYS A 283 -9.31 23.27 -20.06
CA LYS A 283 -10.60 23.79 -19.66
C LYS A 283 -11.19 22.87 -18.61
N HIS A 284 -11.91 23.45 -17.66
CA HIS A 284 -12.36 22.75 -16.47
C HIS A 284 -13.85 22.97 -16.21
N ARG A 285 -14.52 21.91 -15.79
CA ARG A 285 -15.85 21.93 -15.18
C ARG A 285 -15.83 21.07 -13.93
N TRP A 286 -16.77 21.32 -13.01
CA TRP A 286 -16.90 20.55 -11.78
C TRP A 286 -18.34 20.09 -11.60
N VAL A 287 -18.52 18.81 -11.29
CA VAL A 287 -19.80 18.24 -10.89
C VAL A 287 -19.88 18.26 -9.36
N ASP A 288 -20.93 18.87 -8.80
CA ASP A 288 -21.21 18.82 -7.36
C ASP A 288 -22.03 17.57 -6.97
N HIS A 289 -22.23 17.33 -5.67
CA HIS A 289 -22.97 16.16 -5.17
C HIS A 289 -24.43 16.09 -5.66
N SER A 290 -25.03 17.23 -6.00
CA SER A 290 -26.38 17.28 -6.60
C SER A 290 -26.39 16.95 -8.10
N GLY A 291 -25.22 16.66 -8.68
CA GLY A 291 -25.04 16.40 -10.11
C GLY A 291 -25.07 17.65 -10.97
N ARG A 292 -24.94 18.85 -10.40
CA ARG A 292 -24.91 20.10 -11.17
C ARG A 292 -23.50 20.42 -11.64
N CYS A 293 -23.42 20.93 -12.86
CA CYS A 293 -22.17 21.33 -13.49
C CYS A 293 -21.83 22.80 -13.18
N HIS A 294 -20.59 23.06 -12.77
CA HIS A 294 -20.08 24.37 -12.41
C HIS A 294 -18.87 24.76 -13.26
N THR A 295 -18.75 26.04 -13.54
CA THR A 295 -17.62 26.63 -14.29
C THR A 295 -16.46 27.05 -13.37
N SER A 296 -16.68 27.01 -12.06
CA SER A 296 -15.69 27.22 -11.01
C SER A 296 -15.81 26.09 -9.98
N LYS A 297 -14.72 25.80 -9.26
CA LYS A 297 -14.70 24.73 -8.27
C LYS A 297 -15.59 25.09 -7.08
N PRO A 298 -16.62 24.28 -6.75
CA PRO A 298 -17.48 24.53 -5.59
C PRO A 298 -16.73 24.23 -4.28
N SER A 299 -17.22 24.75 -3.15
CA SER A 299 -16.61 24.61 -1.82
C SER A 299 -16.72 23.21 -1.21
N GLY A 300 -17.59 22.35 -1.76
CA GLY A 300 -17.79 20.97 -1.32
C GLY A 300 -17.02 19.93 -2.14
N CYS A 301 -17.29 18.65 -1.88
CA CYS A 301 -16.82 17.57 -2.74
C CYS A 301 -17.29 17.81 -4.18
N SER A 302 -16.40 17.59 -5.15
CA SER A 302 -16.70 17.76 -6.56
C SER A 302 -15.87 16.81 -7.42
N VAL A 303 -16.43 16.34 -8.53
CA VAL A 303 -15.68 15.58 -9.55
C VAL A 303 -15.27 16.53 -10.67
N ALA A 304 -13.98 16.60 -10.97
CA ALA A 304 -13.46 17.44 -12.05
C ALA A 304 -13.70 16.79 -13.43
N ILE A 305 -14.06 17.61 -14.41
CA ILE A 305 -14.13 17.24 -15.82
C ILE A 305 -13.17 18.18 -16.54
N ASP A 306 -12.05 17.63 -16.99
CA ASP A 306 -11.00 18.38 -17.65
C ASP A 306 -11.02 18.04 -19.14
N ALA A 307 -10.84 19.05 -19.98
CA ALA A 307 -10.66 18.89 -21.41
C ALA A 307 -9.50 19.76 -21.87
N THR A 308 -8.79 19.35 -22.91
CA THR A 308 -7.80 20.19 -23.56
C THR A 308 -8.47 21.41 -24.22
N THR A 309 -7.72 22.46 -24.53
CA THR A 309 -8.26 23.65 -25.21
C THR A 309 -8.79 23.37 -26.61
N THR A 310 -8.39 22.27 -27.24
CA THR A 310 -8.81 21.85 -28.59
C THR A 310 -10.20 21.20 -28.60
N VAL A 311 -10.58 20.53 -27.51
CA VAL A 311 -11.90 19.88 -27.35
C VAL A 311 -13.01 20.93 -27.34
N SER A 312 -14.16 20.63 -27.96
CA SER A 312 -15.29 21.58 -27.97
C SER A 312 -15.88 21.83 -26.56
N ASP A 313 -16.35 23.06 -26.30
CA ASP A 313 -17.06 23.37 -25.04
C ASP A 313 -18.37 22.58 -24.88
N LEU A 314 -18.96 22.18 -26.01
CA LEU A 314 -20.12 21.30 -26.04
C LEU A 314 -19.77 19.91 -25.48
N ALA A 315 -18.66 19.30 -25.92
CA ALA A 315 -18.20 18.02 -25.40
C ALA A 315 -17.90 18.09 -23.90
N LEU A 316 -17.21 19.14 -23.45
CA LEU A 316 -16.94 19.37 -22.03
C LEU A 316 -18.23 19.50 -21.19
N THR A 317 -19.23 20.22 -21.70
CA THR A 317 -20.52 20.40 -21.02
C THR A 317 -21.35 19.12 -21.00
N LYS A 318 -21.36 18.35 -22.10
CA LYS A 318 -22.01 17.04 -22.17
C LYS A 318 -21.37 16.04 -21.22
N GLY A 319 -20.03 15.96 -21.18
CA GLY A 319 -19.33 15.07 -20.25
C GLY A 319 -19.64 15.39 -18.79
N CYS A 320 -19.71 16.68 -18.45
CA CYS A 320 -20.16 17.14 -17.14
C CYS A 320 -21.60 16.73 -16.80
N THR A 321 -22.50 16.83 -17.79
CA THR A 321 -23.90 16.42 -17.64
C THR A 321 -24.01 14.92 -17.40
N ILE A 322 -23.31 14.09 -18.18
CA ILE A 322 -23.31 12.61 -18.04
C ILE A 322 -22.85 12.20 -16.64
N VAL A 323 -21.70 12.72 -16.19
CA VAL A 323 -21.17 12.42 -14.84
C VAL A 323 -22.12 12.92 -13.75
N GLY A 324 -22.73 14.09 -13.93
CA GLY A 324 -23.75 14.62 -13.03
C GLY A 324 -24.95 13.67 -12.88
N LEU A 325 -25.49 13.18 -14.01
CA LEU A 325 -26.62 12.26 -14.02
C LEU A 325 -26.28 10.90 -13.37
N MET A 326 -25.07 10.38 -13.57
CA MET A 326 -24.62 9.14 -12.92
C MET A 326 -24.47 9.29 -11.40
N THR A 327 -24.12 10.49 -10.92
CA THR A 327 -23.68 10.68 -9.52
C THR A 327 -24.69 11.37 -8.61
N ARG A 328 -25.70 12.06 -9.15
CA ARG A 328 -26.67 12.90 -8.39
C ARG A 328 -27.46 12.20 -7.29
N HIS A 329 -27.51 10.86 -7.31
CA HIS A 329 -28.24 10.06 -6.32
C HIS A 329 -27.31 9.19 -5.46
N MET A 330 -26.00 9.28 -5.65
CA MET A 330 -25.03 8.59 -4.79
C MET A 330 -25.09 9.14 -3.36
N SER A 331 -24.73 8.31 -2.38
CA SER A 331 -24.53 8.82 -1.03
C SER A 331 -23.38 9.84 -1.02
N SER A 332 -23.45 10.81 -0.10
CA SER A 332 -22.40 11.83 0.04
C SER A 332 -21.02 11.20 0.29
N SER A 333 -20.96 10.09 1.03
CA SER A 333 -19.70 9.38 1.30
C SER A 333 -19.07 8.77 0.04
N ILE A 334 -19.87 8.15 -0.83
CA ILE A 334 -19.40 7.56 -2.10
C ILE A 334 -18.98 8.69 -3.04
N PHE A 335 -19.79 9.73 -3.17
CA PHE A 335 -19.50 10.87 -4.03
C PHE A 335 -18.22 11.60 -3.61
N CYS A 336 -18.05 11.87 -2.31
CA CYS A 336 -16.82 12.47 -1.79
C CYS A 336 -15.59 11.58 -1.98
N GLY A 337 -15.77 10.25 -2.00
CA GLY A 337 -14.74 9.30 -2.41
C GLY A 337 -14.29 9.54 -3.86
N LEU A 338 -15.23 9.72 -4.78
CA LEU A 338 -14.96 10.04 -6.19
C LEU A 338 -14.29 11.41 -6.35
N GLY A 339 -14.61 12.39 -5.52
CA GLY A 339 -13.96 13.71 -5.52
C GLY A 339 -12.46 13.68 -5.19
N ARG A 340 -11.93 12.56 -4.67
CA ARG A 340 -10.48 12.33 -4.48
C ARG A 340 -9.77 11.81 -5.73
N SER A 341 -10.53 11.45 -6.76
CA SER A 341 -9.97 11.08 -8.06
C SER A 341 -9.45 12.31 -8.80
N HIS A 342 -8.78 12.06 -9.93
CA HIS A 342 -8.44 13.12 -10.87
C HIS A 342 -9.61 13.41 -11.84
N GLY A 343 -10.79 12.81 -11.63
CA GLY A 343 -11.99 13.08 -12.40
C GLY A 343 -12.00 12.45 -13.79
N VAL A 344 -12.54 13.18 -14.77
CA VAL A 344 -12.65 12.77 -16.17
C VAL A 344 -11.74 13.63 -17.05
N GLY A 345 -11.10 13.02 -18.05
CA GLY A 345 -10.36 13.70 -19.12
C GLY A 345 -11.05 13.48 -20.47
N ILE A 346 -11.38 14.56 -21.18
CA ILE A 346 -11.92 14.52 -22.54
C ILE A 346 -10.85 15.04 -23.51
N PHE A 347 -10.63 14.32 -24.61
CA PHE A 347 -9.58 14.63 -25.58
C PHE A 347 -10.11 14.63 -27.01
N ALA A 348 -9.58 15.49 -27.86
CA ALA A 348 -9.91 15.51 -29.27
C ALA A 348 -9.24 14.34 -30.00
N LYS A 349 -9.85 13.86 -31.09
CA LYS A 349 -9.31 12.72 -31.86
C LYS A 349 -7.89 12.95 -32.37
N SER A 350 -7.56 14.19 -32.72
CA SER A 350 -6.22 14.61 -33.15
C SER A 350 -5.16 14.51 -32.05
N GLU A 351 -5.57 14.38 -30.78
CA GLU A 351 -4.67 14.30 -29.63
C GLU A 351 -4.20 12.86 -29.33
N GLY A 352 -4.67 11.89 -30.12
CA GLY A 352 -4.30 10.48 -30.04
C GLY A 352 -5.32 9.64 -29.26
N PRO A 353 -5.29 8.31 -29.43
CA PRO A 353 -6.24 7.43 -28.76
C PRO A 353 -6.00 7.44 -27.25
N GLY A 354 -7.07 7.64 -26.47
CA GLY A 354 -7.13 7.12 -25.11
C GLY A 354 -6.82 5.61 -25.18
N ILE A 355 -5.90 5.14 -24.35
CA ILE A 355 -5.35 3.79 -24.51
C ILE A 355 -6.33 2.78 -23.90
N TYR A 356 -7.15 2.22 -24.76
CA TYR A 356 -7.94 1.01 -24.52
C TYR A 356 -7.04 -0.25 -24.42
N PRO A 357 -7.54 -1.38 -23.87
CA PRO A 357 -6.79 -2.65 -23.75
C PRO A 357 -6.13 -3.15 -25.06
N GLU A 358 -6.70 -2.85 -26.22
CA GLU A 358 -6.17 -3.16 -27.56
C GLU A 358 -4.88 -2.39 -27.92
N ASN A 359 -4.62 -1.27 -27.24
CA ASN A 359 -3.47 -0.39 -27.50
C ASN A 359 -2.30 -0.64 -26.53
N TYR A 360 -2.30 -1.76 -25.80
CA TYR A 360 -1.24 -2.16 -24.87
C TYR A 360 0.17 -2.16 -25.49
N HIS A 361 0.27 -2.39 -26.79
CA HIS A 361 1.52 -2.37 -27.56
C HIS A 361 2.20 -0.98 -27.60
N LEU A 362 1.49 0.09 -27.24
CA LEU A 362 2.01 1.47 -27.17
C LEU A 362 2.58 1.83 -25.79
N LYS A 363 2.50 0.92 -24.80
CA LYS A 363 2.97 1.14 -23.43
C LYS A 363 4.48 1.37 -23.37
N ASP A 364 4.93 2.20 -22.41
CA ASP A 364 6.35 2.37 -22.13
C ASP A 364 6.97 1.06 -21.65
N THR A 365 7.98 0.58 -22.38
CA THR A 365 8.72 -0.64 -22.05
C THR A 365 10.03 -0.30 -21.36
N PRO A 366 10.63 -1.20 -20.56
CA PRO A 366 11.94 -0.94 -19.94
C PRO A 366 13.02 -0.51 -20.93
N GLN A 367 12.96 -0.99 -22.18
CA GLN A 367 13.89 -0.65 -23.26
C GLN A 367 13.65 0.76 -23.82
N CYS A 368 12.39 1.22 -23.80
CA CYS A 368 11.98 2.51 -24.29
C CYS A 368 11.82 3.57 -23.21
N HIS A 369 12.09 3.26 -21.94
CA HIS A 369 11.88 4.17 -20.83
C HIS A 369 12.54 5.54 -21.05
N ASN A 370 11.73 6.60 -21.01
CA ASN A 370 12.12 7.99 -21.30
C ASN A 370 12.76 8.25 -22.68
N LYS A 371 12.57 7.35 -23.65
CA LYS A 371 13.03 7.50 -25.04
C LYS A 371 11.85 7.60 -26.01
N CYS A 372 11.87 8.59 -26.90
CA CYS A 372 10.82 8.81 -27.92
C CYS A 372 11.38 8.85 -29.35
N ASP A 373 12.55 8.24 -29.54
CA ASP A 373 13.29 8.20 -30.79
C ASP A 373 13.46 6.76 -31.33
N GLY A 374 13.88 6.65 -32.59
CA GLY A 374 14.15 5.37 -33.24
C GLY A 374 13.00 4.37 -33.12
N SER A 375 13.32 3.14 -32.69
CA SER A 375 12.33 2.08 -32.47
C SER A 375 11.36 2.37 -31.33
N CYS A 376 11.61 3.36 -30.47
CA CYS A 376 10.75 3.70 -29.32
C CYS A 376 9.74 4.81 -29.60
N LYS A 377 9.77 5.40 -30.81
CA LYS A 377 8.84 6.46 -31.23
C LYS A 377 7.37 6.08 -31.10
N HIS A 378 7.03 4.80 -31.27
CA HIS A 378 5.65 4.29 -31.14
C HIS A 378 5.10 4.36 -29.70
N THR A 379 5.96 4.47 -28.68
CA THR A 379 5.54 4.56 -27.27
C THR A 379 5.25 5.98 -26.80
N CYS A 380 5.32 6.96 -27.70
CA CYS A 380 5.15 8.37 -27.39
C CYS A 380 4.10 9.05 -28.27
N THR A 381 3.42 10.04 -27.71
CA THR A 381 2.54 10.92 -28.46
C THR A 381 3.32 11.83 -29.40
N PHE A 382 2.59 12.46 -30.33
CA PHE A 382 3.13 13.43 -31.28
C PHE A 382 3.84 14.61 -30.61
N ASP A 383 3.51 14.92 -29.35
CA ASP A 383 4.13 15.97 -28.53
C ASP A 383 5.23 15.44 -27.58
N GLY A 384 5.68 14.19 -27.74
CA GLY A 384 6.85 13.64 -27.06
C GLY A 384 6.60 13.13 -25.63
N ARG A 385 5.35 13.07 -25.17
CA ARG A 385 5.00 12.44 -23.89
C ARG A 385 4.90 10.93 -24.05
N LYS A 386 5.11 10.19 -22.96
CA LYS A 386 4.87 8.75 -22.95
C LYS A 386 3.38 8.50 -22.92
N TYR A 387 2.91 7.58 -23.75
CA TYR A 387 1.53 7.09 -23.69
C TYR A 387 1.16 6.60 -22.27
N ASP A 388 2.11 5.98 -21.56
CA ASP A 388 1.99 5.54 -20.14
C ASP A 388 2.02 6.69 -19.10
N SER A 389 2.51 7.88 -19.48
CA SER A 389 2.51 9.08 -18.62
C SER A 389 1.38 10.06 -18.92
N ILE A 390 0.61 9.80 -19.98
CA ILE A 390 -0.63 10.51 -20.27
C ILE A 390 -1.75 9.88 -19.44
N ALA A 391 -2.55 10.74 -18.80
CA ALA A 391 -3.63 10.27 -17.96
C ALA A 391 -4.60 9.41 -18.79
N GLY A 392 -4.98 8.25 -18.23
CA GLY A 392 -5.68 7.17 -18.95
C GLY A 392 -5.14 5.77 -18.61
N LEU A 393 -3.86 5.65 -18.24
CA LEU A 393 -3.27 4.39 -17.72
C LEU A 393 -3.10 4.35 -16.20
N THR A 394 -3.23 5.50 -15.53
CA THR A 394 -3.45 5.51 -14.09
C THR A 394 -4.95 5.34 -13.87
N ASN A 395 -5.38 4.28 -13.19
CA ASN A 395 -6.81 4.08 -12.82
C ASN A 395 -7.36 5.24 -11.95
N THR A 396 -6.68 6.37 -11.82
CA THR A 396 -7.05 7.55 -11.04
C THR A 396 -7.84 8.59 -11.84
N ARG A 397 -8.02 8.42 -13.17
CA ARG A 397 -8.81 9.30 -14.06
C ARG A 397 -9.55 8.46 -15.12
N ALA A 398 -10.82 8.76 -15.40
CA ALA A 398 -11.54 8.20 -16.55
C ALA A 398 -11.25 9.02 -17.81
N VAL A 399 -11.06 8.40 -18.96
CA VAL A 399 -10.63 9.09 -20.19
C VAL A 399 -11.50 8.69 -21.37
N VAL A 400 -11.91 9.67 -22.17
CA VAL A 400 -12.80 9.45 -23.30
C VAL A 400 -12.50 10.43 -24.44
N LEU A 401 -12.73 10.04 -25.69
CA LEU A 401 -12.63 10.95 -26.82
C LEU A 401 -13.87 11.85 -26.92
N GLU A 402 -13.70 13.07 -27.40
CA GLU A 402 -14.79 14.02 -27.59
C GLU A 402 -15.86 13.47 -28.54
N ASP A 403 -15.47 12.72 -29.57
CA ASP A 403 -16.39 12.11 -30.53
C ASP A 403 -17.39 11.15 -29.86
N ASN A 404 -16.93 10.38 -28.85
CA ASN A 404 -17.79 9.51 -28.06
C ASN A 404 -18.75 10.31 -27.17
N VAL A 405 -18.25 11.37 -26.53
CA VAL A 405 -19.09 12.23 -25.65
C VAL A 405 -20.13 13.01 -26.47
N LEU A 406 -19.77 13.44 -27.68
CA LEU A 406 -20.67 14.14 -28.58
C LEU A 406 -21.68 13.20 -29.25
N CYS A 407 -21.36 11.90 -29.36
CA CYS A 407 -22.11 10.92 -30.12
C CYS A 407 -22.27 11.36 -31.59
N ASN A 408 -21.17 11.80 -32.21
CA ASN A 408 -21.18 12.33 -33.58
C ASN A 408 -20.86 11.24 -34.61
N SER A 409 -20.85 11.58 -35.91
CA SER A 409 -20.60 10.62 -37.00
C SER A 409 -19.23 9.93 -36.95
N HIS A 410 -18.30 10.39 -36.11
CA HIS A 410 -16.99 9.80 -35.91
C HIS A 410 -16.91 8.91 -34.65
N ASP A 411 -18.01 8.73 -33.92
CA ASP A 411 -18.10 7.79 -32.80
C ASP A 411 -17.82 6.36 -33.30
N PRO A 412 -16.69 5.73 -32.91
CA PRO A 412 -16.33 4.39 -33.36
C PRO A 412 -17.32 3.30 -32.92
N TYR A 413 -18.19 3.60 -31.95
CA TYR A 413 -19.20 2.67 -31.45
C TYR A 413 -20.58 2.87 -32.09
N GLY A 414 -20.66 3.73 -33.10
CA GLY A 414 -21.82 3.86 -33.99
C GLY A 414 -23.10 4.24 -33.25
N HIS A 415 -23.01 5.09 -32.22
CA HIS A 415 -24.16 5.55 -31.42
C HIS A 415 -24.87 4.46 -30.62
N LYS A 416 -24.21 3.33 -30.36
CA LYS A 416 -24.79 2.19 -29.64
C LYS A 416 -24.38 2.10 -28.18
N GLU A 417 -23.44 2.92 -27.74
CA GLU A 417 -23.00 2.95 -26.35
C GLU A 417 -22.52 4.32 -25.91
N ASN A 418 -22.87 4.71 -24.68
CA ASN A 418 -22.25 5.84 -24.01
C ASN A 418 -20.96 5.39 -23.31
N ILE A 419 -19.83 5.49 -23.99
CA ILE A 419 -18.54 5.02 -23.47
C ILE A 419 -18.10 5.80 -22.24
N LEU A 420 -18.46 7.08 -22.11
CA LEU A 420 -18.13 7.82 -20.90
C LEU A 420 -18.79 7.19 -19.65
N VAL A 421 -19.98 6.61 -19.79
CA VAL A 421 -20.63 5.89 -18.68
C VAL A 421 -19.81 4.67 -18.28
N HIS A 422 -19.32 3.90 -19.26
CA HIS A 422 -18.46 2.74 -19.04
C HIS A 422 -17.13 3.14 -18.39
N GLU A 423 -16.41 4.10 -18.97
CA GLU A 423 -15.09 4.55 -18.48
C GLU A 423 -15.17 5.19 -17.10
N PHE A 424 -16.25 5.94 -16.84
CA PHE A 424 -16.51 6.48 -15.51
C PHE A 424 -16.87 5.38 -14.51
N ALA A 425 -17.48 4.27 -14.94
CA ALA A 425 -17.75 3.12 -14.07
C ALA A 425 -16.47 2.49 -13.54
N HIS A 426 -15.39 2.40 -14.33
CA HIS A 426 -14.07 1.95 -13.86
C HIS A 426 -13.52 2.85 -12.75
N LEU A 427 -13.74 4.16 -12.88
CA LEU A 427 -13.40 5.12 -11.83
C LEU A 427 -14.27 4.90 -10.59
N VAL A 428 -15.57 4.63 -10.76
CA VAL A 428 -16.47 4.33 -9.64
C VAL A 428 -16.07 3.04 -8.93
N ASP A 429 -15.76 1.96 -9.66
CA ASP A 429 -15.23 0.72 -9.06
C ASP A 429 -14.03 1.05 -8.18
N LYS A 430 -13.04 1.79 -8.69
CA LYS A 430 -11.85 2.09 -7.89
C LYS A 430 -12.11 2.91 -6.63
N TYR A 431 -13.04 3.87 -6.66
CA TYR A 431 -13.25 4.82 -5.57
C TYR A 431 -14.47 4.54 -4.69
N MET A 432 -15.31 3.55 -5.02
CA MET A 432 -16.37 3.07 -4.12
C MET A 432 -15.76 2.42 -2.85
N PRO A 433 -16.50 2.28 -1.74
CA PRO A 433 -15.98 1.69 -0.51
C PRO A 433 -15.33 0.32 -0.75
N LYS A 434 -14.22 0.01 -0.06
CA LYS A 434 -13.48 -1.24 -0.29
C LYS A 434 -14.37 -2.49 -0.14
N VAL A 435 -15.27 -2.48 0.85
CA VAL A 435 -16.25 -3.56 1.06
C VAL A 435 -17.11 -3.83 -0.19
N ASP A 436 -17.47 -2.78 -0.93
CA ASP A 436 -18.28 -2.87 -2.15
C ASP A 436 -17.45 -3.40 -3.33
N ARG A 437 -16.18 -3.01 -3.44
CA ARG A 437 -15.22 -3.59 -4.41
C ARG A 437 -14.96 -5.07 -4.17
N ASP A 438 -14.77 -5.46 -2.91
CA ASP A 438 -14.53 -6.85 -2.56
C ASP A 438 -15.79 -7.70 -2.82
N ARG A 439 -16.98 -7.13 -2.56
CA ARG A 439 -18.26 -7.74 -2.96
C ARG A 439 -18.37 -7.91 -4.47
N LEU A 440 -18.04 -6.88 -5.26
CA LEU A 440 -18.02 -6.96 -6.72
C LEU A 440 -17.11 -8.10 -7.21
N ARG A 441 -15.88 -8.20 -6.68
CA ARG A 441 -14.94 -9.27 -7.02
C ARG A 441 -15.46 -10.66 -6.66
N TYR A 442 -16.10 -10.79 -5.49
CA TYR A 442 -16.73 -12.04 -5.08
C TYR A 442 -17.87 -12.44 -6.03
N VAL A 443 -18.78 -11.52 -6.34
CA VAL A 443 -19.91 -11.76 -7.26
C VAL A 443 -19.39 -12.14 -8.64
N TYR A 444 -18.42 -11.40 -9.17
CA TYR A 444 -17.76 -11.72 -10.45
C TYR A 444 -17.19 -13.14 -10.45
N ASN A 445 -16.41 -13.51 -9.42
CA ASN A 445 -15.81 -14.84 -9.34
C ASN A 445 -16.86 -15.96 -9.24
N TYR A 446 -17.93 -15.73 -8.48
CA TYR A 446 -19.04 -16.67 -8.37
C TYR A 446 -19.72 -16.89 -9.72
N ILE A 447 -20.08 -15.80 -10.40
CA ILE A 447 -20.77 -15.84 -11.70
C ILE A 447 -19.86 -16.45 -12.78
N LYS A 448 -18.56 -16.16 -12.75
CA LYS A 448 -17.56 -16.77 -13.65
C LYS A 448 -17.50 -18.29 -13.50
N GLN A 449 -17.64 -18.82 -12.29
CA GLN A 449 -17.66 -20.26 -12.03
C GLN A 449 -18.99 -20.93 -12.43
N HIS A 450 -20.11 -20.21 -12.30
CA HIS A 450 -21.46 -20.77 -12.51
C HIS A 450 -22.06 -20.44 -13.89
N GLY A 451 -21.36 -19.65 -14.71
CA GLY A 451 -21.71 -19.43 -16.11
C GLY A 451 -22.97 -18.58 -16.35
N THR A 452 -23.32 -17.68 -15.45
CA THR A 452 -24.57 -16.88 -15.58
C THR A 452 -24.53 -15.91 -16.76
N TRP A 453 -23.34 -15.49 -17.20
CA TRP A 453 -23.16 -14.54 -18.29
C TRP A 453 -22.11 -14.96 -19.33
N GLN A 454 -22.19 -16.19 -19.87
CA GLN A 454 -21.12 -16.73 -20.72
C GLN A 454 -20.89 -15.96 -22.04
N HIS A 455 -19.59 -15.78 -22.36
CA HIS A 455 -19.00 -15.43 -23.66
C HIS A 455 -18.91 -13.94 -24.07
N GLY A 456 -19.03 -12.98 -23.15
CA GLY A 456 -18.98 -11.53 -23.46
C GLY A 456 -17.80 -10.73 -22.88
N TYR A 457 -17.56 -9.53 -23.40
CA TYR A 457 -16.46 -8.61 -22.99
C TYR A 457 -16.44 -8.33 -21.49
N GLY A 458 -17.59 -8.08 -20.86
CA GLY A 458 -17.71 -7.90 -19.41
C GLY A 458 -17.58 -9.18 -18.58
N THR A 459 -17.06 -10.29 -19.13
CA THR A 459 -16.53 -11.40 -18.33
C THR A 459 -15.00 -11.49 -18.33
N ALA A 460 -14.33 -10.62 -19.10
CA ALA A 460 -12.88 -10.59 -19.23
C ALA A 460 -12.19 -10.39 -17.86
N ASN A 461 -12.68 -9.43 -17.07
CA ASN A 461 -12.24 -9.19 -15.70
C ASN A 461 -13.37 -8.52 -14.88
N SER A 462 -13.15 -8.36 -13.57
CA SER A 462 -14.17 -7.79 -12.67
C SER A 462 -14.51 -6.33 -12.94
N ALA A 463 -13.58 -5.56 -13.52
CA ALA A 463 -13.79 -4.15 -13.86
C ALA A 463 -14.69 -4.03 -15.09
N GLU A 464 -14.45 -4.80 -16.16
CA GLU A 464 -15.34 -4.84 -17.32
C GLU A 464 -16.73 -5.36 -16.97
N TYR A 465 -16.79 -6.35 -16.08
CA TYR A 465 -18.06 -6.84 -15.53
C TYR A 465 -18.87 -5.72 -14.86
N TRP A 466 -18.20 -4.82 -14.13
CA TRP A 466 -18.84 -3.65 -13.53
C TRP A 466 -19.18 -2.56 -14.54
N GLY A 467 -18.30 -2.31 -15.51
CA GLY A 467 -18.50 -1.34 -16.59
C GLY A 467 -19.73 -1.67 -17.41
N GLU A 468 -19.81 -2.90 -17.93
CA GLU A 468 -20.94 -3.40 -18.71
C GLU A 468 -22.24 -3.43 -17.90
N ALA A 469 -22.17 -3.84 -16.64
CA ALA A 469 -23.33 -3.85 -15.75
C ALA A 469 -23.83 -2.43 -15.46
N THR A 470 -22.92 -1.46 -15.34
CA THR A 470 -23.26 -0.04 -15.15
C THR A 470 -23.90 0.54 -16.41
N SER A 471 -23.33 0.30 -17.59
CA SER A 471 -23.91 0.69 -18.87
C SER A 471 -25.32 0.09 -19.06
N SER A 472 -25.51 -1.16 -18.65
CA SER A 472 -26.81 -1.83 -18.68
C SER A 472 -27.79 -1.21 -17.66
N PHE A 473 -27.36 -0.99 -16.41
CA PHE A 473 -28.16 -0.40 -15.33
C PHE A 473 -28.73 0.98 -15.67
N PHE A 474 -27.99 1.77 -16.42
CA PHE A 474 -28.40 3.09 -16.90
C PHE A 474 -29.03 3.07 -18.29
N HIS A 475 -29.12 1.92 -18.95
CA HIS A 475 -29.65 1.77 -20.31
C HIS A 475 -28.92 2.67 -21.33
N THR A 476 -27.59 2.66 -21.25
CA THR A 476 -26.70 3.40 -22.14
C THR A 476 -25.93 2.51 -23.10
N ILE A 477 -26.37 1.26 -23.27
CA ILE A 477 -25.82 0.30 -24.24
C ILE A 477 -26.96 -0.44 -24.96
N ILE A 478 -26.97 -0.34 -26.30
CA ILE A 478 -27.99 -0.90 -27.21
C ILE A 478 -27.36 -1.71 -28.35
N ARG A 479 -26.38 -2.56 -28.03
CA ARG A 479 -25.70 -3.44 -29.00
C ARG A 479 -26.34 -4.83 -29.05
N THR A 480 -26.66 -5.33 -30.25
CA THR A 480 -27.10 -6.72 -30.51
C THR A 480 -26.15 -7.47 -31.45
N GLY A 481 -25.84 -8.74 -31.13
CA GLY A 481 -25.24 -9.73 -32.03
C GLY A 481 -23.81 -10.12 -31.70
N ALA A 482 -23.52 -11.44 -31.73
CA ALA A 482 -22.26 -12.23 -31.64
C ALA A 482 -21.12 -11.81 -30.69
N ASP A 483 -20.99 -10.55 -30.35
CA ASP A 483 -20.18 -10.00 -29.28
C ASP A 483 -21.13 -9.59 -28.15
N PRO A 484 -21.32 -10.45 -27.15
CA PRO A 484 -22.28 -10.16 -26.11
C PRO A 484 -21.72 -9.06 -25.24
N ALA A 485 -22.48 -7.97 -25.12
CA ALA A 485 -22.60 -7.22 -23.87
C ALA A 485 -23.20 -8.15 -22.80
N VAL A 486 -22.51 -9.27 -22.53
CA VAL A 486 -22.66 -10.23 -21.43
C VAL A 486 -24.09 -10.78 -21.24
N GLY A 487 -25.02 -10.52 -22.16
CA GLY A 487 -26.46 -10.75 -21.98
C GLY A 487 -27.12 -9.80 -20.97
N MET A 488 -26.40 -8.81 -20.42
CA MET A 488 -26.87 -7.96 -19.32
C MET A 488 -27.94 -6.94 -19.73
N ASN A 489 -28.09 -6.68 -21.03
CA ASN A 489 -29.10 -5.81 -21.61
C ASN A 489 -30.09 -6.56 -22.55
N ASN A 490 -30.12 -7.89 -22.50
CA ASN A 490 -30.87 -8.74 -23.43
C ASN A 490 -32.08 -9.38 -22.73
N CYS A 491 -33.15 -8.60 -22.52
CA CYS A 491 -34.34 -9.00 -21.78
C CYS A 491 -35.08 -10.24 -22.33
N ASN A 492 -34.71 -10.78 -23.50
CA ASN A 492 -35.34 -11.96 -24.11
C ASN A 492 -34.45 -12.72 -25.12
N PHE A 493 -33.25 -13.19 -24.72
CA PHE A 493 -32.27 -14.01 -25.49
C PHE A 493 -31.80 -13.47 -26.86
N ASN A 494 -32.62 -12.74 -27.61
CA ASN A 494 -32.41 -12.11 -28.91
C ASN A 494 -33.01 -10.69 -28.98
N HIS A 495 -33.51 -10.13 -27.86
CA HIS A 495 -34.12 -8.80 -27.82
C HIS A 495 -33.56 -7.97 -26.66
N LEU A 496 -33.11 -6.76 -27.01
CA LEU A 496 -32.68 -5.77 -26.03
C LEU A 496 -33.85 -5.39 -25.10
N CYS A 497 -33.52 -5.10 -23.85
CA CYS A 497 -34.43 -4.39 -22.96
C CYS A 497 -34.78 -3.03 -23.59
N GLY A 498 -36.05 -2.65 -23.60
CA GLY A 498 -36.55 -1.41 -24.18
C GLY A 498 -36.49 -0.20 -23.25
N THR A 499 -36.28 -0.42 -21.94
CA THR A 499 -36.20 0.66 -20.95
C THR A 499 -35.13 0.44 -19.87
N GLU A 500 -34.77 1.52 -19.16
CA GLU A 500 -33.90 1.48 -17.98
C GLU A 500 -34.44 0.54 -16.89
N MET A 501 -35.75 0.58 -16.65
CA MET A 501 -36.36 -0.28 -15.62
C MET A 501 -36.38 -1.76 -16.04
N GLU A 502 -36.56 -2.05 -17.33
CA GLU A 502 -36.46 -3.41 -17.85
C GLU A 502 -35.04 -3.97 -17.70
N ASN A 503 -34.01 -3.17 -18.03
CA ASN A 503 -32.60 -3.54 -17.78
C ASN A 503 -32.33 -3.84 -16.31
N ARG A 504 -32.80 -2.97 -15.40
CA ARG A 504 -32.67 -3.14 -13.96
C ARG A 504 -33.39 -4.41 -13.47
N ALA A 505 -34.59 -4.69 -13.97
CA ALA A 505 -35.33 -5.90 -13.64
C ALA A 505 -34.63 -7.17 -14.17
N TRP A 506 -34.03 -7.09 -15.36
CA TRP A 506 -33.26 -8.18 -15.95
C TRP A 506 -32.00 -8.50 -15.14
N LEU A 507 -31.21 -7.47 -14.78
CA LEU A 507 -30.07 -7.60 -13.88
C LEU A 507 -30.50 -8.19 -12.54
N LYS A 508 -31.60 -7.70 -11.94
CA LYS A 508 -32.12 -8.23 -10.67
C LYS A 508 -32.47 -9.73 -10.74
N LYS A 509 -33.06 -10.17 -11.85
CA LYS A 509 -33.49 -11.55 -12.07
C LYS A 509 -32.32 -12.51 -12.22
N HIS A 510 -31.25 -12.10 -12.88
CA HIS A 510 -30.13 -12.98 -13.23
C HIS A 510 -28.93 -12.83 -12.29
N ASP A 511 -28.75 -11.65 -11.70
CA ASP A 511 -27.60 -11.32 -10.87
C ASP A 511 -28.00 -10.35 -9.74
N ILE A 512 -28.77 -10.89 -8.79
CA ILE A 512 -29.33 -10.13 -7.68
C ILE A 512 -28.25 -9.45 -6.84
N TRP A 513 -27.04 -10.02 -6.75
CA TRP A 513 -25.96 -9.46 -5.95
C TRP A 513 -25.30 -8.26 -6.64
N LEU A 514 -25.05 -8.33 -7.96
CA LEU A 514 -24.59 -7.20 -8.75
C LEU A 514 -25.64 -6.08 -8.78
N TYR A 515 -26.90 -6.44 -9.00
CA TYR A 515 -28.02 -5.48 -8.98
C TYR A 515 -28.08 -4.71 -7.66
N ASN A 516 -28.03 -5.40 -6.52
CA ASN A 516 -28.06 -4.75 -5.21
C ASN A 516 -26.86 -3.82 -5.00
N LEU A 517 -25.70 -4.16 -5.56
CA LEU A 517 -24.51 -3.31 -5.50
C LEU A 517 -24.69 -2.04 -6.34
N LEU A 518 -25.16 -2.15 -7.58
CA LEU A 518 -25.46 -1.01 -8.46
C LEU A 518 -26.48 -0.07 -7.81
N VAL A 519 -27.56 -0.61 -7.23
CA VAL A 519 -28.60 0.16 -6.53
C VAL A 519 -28.02 0.88 -5.30
N LYS A 520 -27.16 0.21 -4.52
CA LYS A 520 -26.46 0.84 -3.38
C LYS A 520 -25.58 2.00 -3.85
N ILE A 521 -24.74 1.77 -4.86
CA ILE A 521 -23.73 2.73 -5.29
C ILE A 521 -24.35 3.93 -5.99
N TYR A 522 -25.15 3.70 -7.03
CA TYR A 522 -25.63 4.77 -7.92
C TYR A 522 -26.90 5.47 -7.42
N THR A 523 -27.72 4.78 -6.62
CA THR A 523 -29.05 5.28 -6.23
C THR A 523 -29.27 5.36 -4.73
N ASN A 524 -28.22 5.14 -3.92
CA ASN A 524 -28.29 5.14 -2.45
C ASN A 524 -29.45 4.28 -1.91
N ASN A 525 -29.56 3.06 -2.45
CA ASN A 525 -30.62 2.09 -2.14
C ASN A 525 -32.04 2.46 -2.62
N ASN A 526 -32.18 3.36 -3.59
CA ASN A 526 -33.46 3.71 -4.20
C ASN A 526 -33.60 3.15 -5.64
N PRO A 527 -34.08 1.91 -5.81
CA PRO A 527 -34.03 1.18 -7.07
C PRO A 527 -34.90 1.76 -8.20
N THR A 528 -35.88 2.61 -7.90
CA THR A 528 -36.87 3.12 -8.86
C THR A 528 -36.53 4.51 -9.39
N VAL A 529 -35.48 5.16 -8.88
CA VAL A 529 -35.12 6.50 -9.33
C VAL A 529 -34.49 6.42 -10.74
N PRO A 530 -35.06 7.12 -11.74
CA PRO A 530 -34.56 7.11 -13.10
C PRO A 530 -33.29 7.95 -13.22
N SER A 531 -32.35 7.49 -14.04
CA SER A 531 -31.11 8.23 -14.32
C SER A 531 -31.29 9.36 -15.33
N THR A 532 -32.30 9.24 -16.19
CA THR A 532 -32.53 10.12 -17.37
C THR A 532 -31.37 10.14 -18.38
N LEU A 533 -30.39 9.24 -18.24
CA LEU A 533 -29.29 9.06 -19.19
C LEU A 533 -29.80 8.48 -20.51
N LYS A 534 -29.08 8.79 -21.58
CA LYS A 534 -29.29 8.25 -22.92
C LYS A 534 -27.99 7.73 -23.50
N VAL A 535 -28.09 6.84 -24.48
CA VAL A 535 -26.96 6.34 -25.26
C VAL A 535 -26.17 7.51 -25.88
N CYS A 536 -26.87 8.42 -26.56
CA CYS A 536 -26.33 9.73 -26.94
C CYS A 536 -26.97 10.81 -26.05
N GLN A 537 -26.20 11.36 -25.11
CA GLN A 537 -26.67 12.38 -24.14
C GLN A 537 -26.63 13.81 -24.69
#